data_AF-A0A2H6KDP6-F1
#
_entry.id   AF-A0A2H6KDP6-F1
#
_cell.length_a   1.000
_cell.length_b   1.000
_cell.length_c   1.000
_cell.angle_alpha   90.00
_cell.angle_beta   90.00
_cell.angle_gamma   90.00
#
_symmetry.space_group_name_H-M   'P 1'
#
loop_
_entity.id
_entity.type
_entity.pdbx_description
1 polymer ?
#
loop_
_entity_poly.entity_id
_entity_poly.type
_entity_poly.pdbx_seq_one_letter_code
_entity_poly.pdbx_strand_id
1 'polypeptide(L)'
;MVYNSLTEAPHNLKEGIDWLIALKGTDAAKNLAAIGDAIHKFLVDKPVGFTDVPAIENFKLISKEFMEKPALRVQPFVKLLLERFSKPLDENPGVIAKAFSLVPKSDYQNVVQTRGVKPEAIAKNLGKVVDGCEKFLEKMKISDHYNSAYSSGATWDASCAKDPEACAVVLVGIAPMLYTGLSSLRVACNEEALTYARLTNKSSSLGEVLEAVGCKEPECRADMSTSGVTWALRGVNREILNIIYDLAGFWAFYGKNKSGAVKAVKPTKEEQSVKPVEPVEHPAEPVEAEQPAEAIEPVEPVQEGQSAVVEEHVKAEAPVKVVKAAKSVKAAKKAAKKVAKKARQKKNRTQSPQ
;
A
#
# COMPACT_ATOMS: atom_id res chain seq x y z
N MET A 1 -11.40 -6.32 17.13
CA MET A 1 -11.69 -7.58 16.40
C MET A 1 -10.37 -8.03 15.82
N VAL A 2 -10.02 -9.31 15.95
CA VAL A 2 -8.79 -9.87 15.38
C VAL A 2 -9.20 -10.83 14.26
N TYR A 3 -8.65 -10.64 13.07
CA TYR A 3 -8.88 -11.49 11.90
C TYR A 3 -8.16 -12.83 12.06
N ASN A 4 -8.82 -13.91 11.66
CA ASN A 4 -8.29 -15.27 11.77
C ASN A 4 -7.89 -15.85 10.41
N SER A 5 -8.16 -15.15 9.31
CA SER A 5 -7.78 -15.54 7.97
C SER A 5 -7.26 -14.38 7.12
N LEU A 6 -6.28 -14.65 6.25
CA LEU A 6 -5.81 -13.72 5.21
C LEU A 6 -6.85 -13.48 4.10
N THR A 7 -7.96 -14.19 4.08
CA THR A 7 -9.09 -13.89 3.19
C THR A 7 -10.01 -12.80 3.74
N GLU A 8 -9.84 -12.42 5.01
CA GLU A 8 -10.58 -11.33 5.64
C GLU A 8 -9.94 -9.99 5.30
N ALA A 9 -10.78 -9.05 4.86
CA ALA A 9 -10.32 -7.77 4.34
C ALA A 9 -9.89 -6.79 5.46
N PRO A 10 -8.73 -6.14 5.33
CA PRO A 10 -8.37 -4.98 6.16
C PRO A 10 -9.18 -3.74 5.74
N HIS A 11 -9.51 -2.87 6.70
CA HIS A 11 -10.35 -1.67 6.54
C HIS A 11 -9.57 -0.35 6.68
N ASN A 12 -8.28 -0.43 6.99
CA ASN A 12 -7.37 0.71 7.02
C ASN A 12 -5.93 0.29 6.68
N LEU A 13 -5.03 1.26 6.57
CA LEU A 13 -3.64 1.01 6.22
C LEU A 13 -2.92 0.15 7.26
N LYS A 14 -3.11 0.41 8.57
CA LYS A 14 -2.47 -0.39 9.63
C LYS A 14 -2.83 -1.86 9.46
N GLU A 15 -4.12 -2.16 9.33
CA GLU A 15 -4.61 -3.51 9.11
C GLU A 15 -4.07 -4.10 7.79
N GLY A 16 -3.98 -3.29 6.73
CA GLY A 16 -3.38 -3.72 5.46
C GLY A 16 -1.89 -4.04 5.58
N ILE A 17 -1.16 -3.33 6.43
CA ILE A 17 0.24 -3.65 6.74
C ILE A 17 0.31 -4.92 7.58
N ASP A 18 -0.54 -5.06 8.60
CA ASP A 18 -0.61 -6.30 9.41
C ASP A 18 -0.90 -7.52 8.52
N TRP A 19 -1.79 -7.37 7.54
CA TRP A 19 -2.08 -8.40 6.54
C TRP A 19 -0.83 -8.78 5.74
N LEU A 20 -0.03 -7.80 5.30
CA LEU A 20 1.23 -8.05 4.58
C LEU A 20 2.26 -8.77 5.44
N ILE A 21 2.36 -8.44 6.73
CA ILE A 21 3.26 -9.13 7.67
C ILE A 21 2.79 -10.56 7.94
N ALA A 22 1.48 -10.78 8.10
CA ALA A 22 0.89 -12.10 8.28
C ALA A 22 1.04 -12.97 7.01
N LEU A 23 0.86 -12.38 5.82
CA LEU A 23 1.12 -13.03 4.53
C LEU A 23 2.59 -13.46 4.41
N LYS A 24 3.54 -12.61 4.82
CA LYS A 24 4.97 -12.94 4.82
C LYS A 24 5.22 -14.20 5.65
N GLY A 25 4.65 -14.26 6.85
CA GLY A 25 4.79 -15.40 7.75
C GLY A 25 6.26 -15.71 8.08
N THR A 26 6.54 -16.97 8.42
CA THR A 26 7.88 -17.46 8.76
C THR A 26 8.70 -17.86 7.53
N ASP A 27 8.05 -18.32 6.45
CA ASP A 27 8.68 -18.65 5.17
C ASP A 27 8.33 -17.62 4.10
N ALA A 28 8.96 -16.45 4.22
CA ALA A 28 8.73 -15.32 3.32
C ALA A 28 8.99 -15.68 1.86
N ALA A 29 10.03 -16.47 1.58
CA ALA A 29 10.42 -16.81 0.21
C ALA A 29 9.34 -17.65 -0.48
N LYS A 30 8.86 -18.71 0.18
CA LYS A 30 7.79 -19.57 -0.34
C LYS A 30 6.48 -18.79 -0.49
N ASN A 31 6.07 -18.06 0.54
CA ASN A 31 4.77 -17.38 0.56
C ASN A 31 4.71 -16.26 -0.50
N LEU A 32 5.77 -15.46 -0.63
CA LEU A 32 5.84 -14.38 -1.61
C LEU A 32 5.94 -14.91 -3.05
N ALA A 33 6.61 -16.04 -3.27
CA ALA A 33 6.61 -16.70 -4.57
C ALA A 33 5.19 -17.16 -4.95
N ALA A 34 4.51 -17.85 -4.04
CA ALA A 34 3.19 -18.41 -4.29
C ALA A 34 2.10 -17.34 -4.52
N ILE A 35 2.08 -16.26 -3.72
CA ILE A 35 1.18 -15.12 -3.98
C ILE A 35 1.58 -14.39 -5.27
N GLY A 36 2.88 -14.31 -5.60
CA GLY A 36 3.35 -13.72 -6.85
C GLY A 36 2.82 -14.43 -8.08
N ASP A 37 2.83 -15.76 -8.06
CA ASP A 37 2.21 -16.63 -9.07
C ASP A 37 0.69 -16.41 -9.16
N ALA A 38 0.01 -16.35 -8.02
CA ALA A 38 -1.43 -16.15 -7.95
C ALA A 38 -1.85 -14.78 -8.52
N ILE A 39 -1.16 -13.70 -8.13
CA ILE A 39 -1.36 -12.35 -8.67
C ILE A 39 -1.11 -12.32 -10.17
N HIS A 40 0.00 -12.93 -10.64
CA HIS A 40 0.30 -12.99 -12.06
C HIS A 40 -0.85 -13.62 -12.85
N LYS A 41 -1.27 -14.82 -12.45
CA LYS A 41 -2.40 -15.54 -13.07
C LYS A 41 -3.69 -14.70 -13.03
N PHE A 42 -3.95 -14.04 -11.90
CA PHE A 42 -5.12 -13.20 -11.75
C PHE A 42 -5.12 -11.99 -12.69
N LEU A 43 -3.98 -11.34 -12.92
CA LEU A 43 -3.87 -10.07 -13.66
C LEU A 43 -3.52 -10.21 -15.15
N VAL A 44 -2.77 -11.24 -15.55
CA VAL A 44 -2.12 -11.29 -16.86
C VAL A 44 -3.10 -11.25 -18.03
N ASP A 45 -4.25 -11.92 -17.90
CA ASP A 45 -5.26 -12.03 -18.97
C ASP A 45 -6.40 -11.00 -18.84
N LYS A 46 -6.28 -10.03 -17.93
CA LYS A 46 -7.34 -9.03 -17.71
C LYS A 46 -7.28 -7.92 -18.77
N PRO A 47 -8.37 -7.71 -19.54
CA PRO A 47 -8.40 -6.67 -20.57
C PRO A 47 -8.37 -5.27 -19.96
N VAL A 48 -7.94 -4.30 -20.75
CA VAL A 48 -8.09 -2.87 -20.41
C VAL A 48 -9.53 -2.45 -20.73
N GLY A 49 -10.17 -1.65 -19.87
CA GLY A 49 -11.48 -1.08 -20.16
C GLY A 49 -12.64 -1.56 -19.29
N PHE A 50 -12.34 -2.14 -18.13
CA PHE A 50 -13.26 -2.75 -17.15
C PHE A 50 -13.50 -4.25 -17.35
N THR A 51 -13.32 -5.01 -16.27
CA THR A 51 -13.63 -6.43 -16.12
C THR A 51 -14.42 -6.57 -14.82
N ASP A 52 -15.64 -7.09 -14.91
CA ASP A 52 -16.43 -7.42 -13.72
C ASP A 52 -15.87 -8.70 -13.09
N VAL A 53 -15.37 -8.59 -11.86
CA VAL A 53 -14.86 -9.73 -11.08
C VAL A 53 -15.54 -9.68 -9.72
N PRO A 54 -16.66 -10.39 -9.52
CA PRO A 54 -17.45 -10.30 -8.29
C PRO A 54 -16.63 -10.48 -7.01
N ALA A 55 -15.61 -11.35 -7.04
CA ALA A 55 -14.73 -11.61 -5.92
C ALA A 55 -13.96 -10.37 -5.42
N ILE A 56 -13.67 -9.39 -6.29
CA ILE A 56 -12.90 -8.18 -5.92
C ILE A 56 -13.79 -7.00 -5.47
N GLU A 57 -15.09 -7.04 -5.77
CA GLU A 57 -15.98 -5.89 -5.55
C GLU A 57 -16.11 -5.50 -4.08
N ASN A 58 -16.14 -6.48 -3.17
CA ASN A 58 -16.16 -6.20 -1.74
C ASN A 58 -14.90 -5.43 -1.29
N PHE A 59 -13.71 -5.87 -1.73
CA PHE A 59 -12.45 -5.21 -1.40
C PHE A 59 -12.31 -3.84 -2.05
N LYS A 60 -12.86 -3.65 -3.25
CA LYS A 60 -12.97 -2.33 -3.89
C LYS A 60 -13.81 -1.38 -3.04
N LEU A 61 -14.96 -1.85 -2.53
CA LEU A 61 -15.82 -1.03 -1.68
C LEU A 61 -15.07 -0.61 -0.41
N ILE A 62 -14.40 -1.54 0.26
CA ILE A 62 -13.60 -1.27 1.48
C ILE A 62 -12.50 -0.24 1.19
N SER A 63 -11.75 -0.42 0.10
CA SER A 63 -10.75 0.55 -0.34
C SER A 63 -11.35 1.94 -0.60
N LYS A 64 -12.54 2.00 -1.21
CA LYS A 64 -13.25 3.24 -1.49
C LYS A 64 -13.70 3.94 -0.20
N GLU A 65 -14.34 3.20 0.71
CA GLU A 65 -14.78 3.72 2.02
C GLU A 65 -13.61 4.27 2.83
N PHE A 66 -12.47 3.56 2.83
CA PHE A 66 -11.23 4.05 3.42
C PHE A 66 -10.83 5.42 2.83
N MET A 67 -10.79 5.53 1.50
CA MET A 67 -10.41 6.78 0.81
C MET A 67 -11.41 7.92 1.02
N GLU A 68 -12.67 7.62 1.34
CA GLU A 68 -13.71 8.60 1.63
C GLU A 68 -13.59 9.25 3.02
N LYS A 69 -12.74 8.71 3.91
CA LYS A 69 -12.44 9.32 5.22
C LYS A 69 -12.06 10.80 5.04
N PRO A 70 -12.65 11.72 5.84
CA PRO A 70 -12.47 13.16 5.64
C PRO A 70 -10.99 13.60 5.53
N ALA A 71 -10.14 13.02 6.38
CA ALA A 71 -8.70 13.34 6.43
C ALA A 71 -7.91 12.93 5.18
N LEU A 72 -8.42 11.96 4.43
CA LEU A 72 -7.79 11.46 3.20
C LEU A 72 -8.40 12.13 1.97
N ARG A 73 -9.74 12.18 1.91
CA ARG A 73 -10.50 12.71 0.78
C ARG A 73 -10.20 14.18 0.46
N VAL A 74 -9.74 14.97 1.44
CA VAL A 74 -9.37 16.37 1.20
C VAL A 74 -8.23 16.50 0.18
N GLN A 75 -7.35 15.50 0.10
CA GLN A 75 -6.14 15.52 -0.71
C GLN A 75 -6.46 15.38 -2.21
N PRO A 76 -5.92 16.24 -3.09
CA PRO A 76 -6.27 16.23 -4.51
C PRO A 76 -6.07 14.88 -5.21
N PHE A 77 -4.98 14.15 -4.92
CA PHE A 77 -4.73 12.87 -5.55
C PHE A 77 -5.74 11.79 -5.12
N VAL A 78 -6.23 11.84 -3.88
CA VAL A 78 -7.25 10.90 -3.39
C VAL A 78 -8.57 11.12 -4.11
N LYS A 79 -8.95 12.38 -4.38
CA LYS A 79 -10.12 12.68 -5.21
C LYS A 79 -9.98 12.10 -6.62
N LEU A 80 -8.80 12.24 -7.22
CA LEU A 80 -8.53 11.66 -8.55
C LEU A 80 -8.60 10.12 -8.53
N LEU A 81 -8.18 9.46 -7.45
CA LEU A 81 -8.35 8.02 -7.28
C LEU A 81 -9.82 7.63 -7.13
N LEU A 82 -10.56 8.31 -6.25
CA LEU A 82 -11.99 8.06 -6.01
C LEU A 82 -12.83 8.22 -7.29
N GLU A 83 -12.49 9.18 -8.14
CA GLU A 83 -13.16 9.35 -9.43
C GLU A 83 -13.07 8.10 -10.32
N ARG A 84 -11.98 7.31 -10.22
CA ARG A 84 -11.79 6.09 -11.03
C ARG A 84 -12.75 4.97 -10.64
N PHE A 85 -13.25 4.97 -9.41
CA PHE A 85 -14.27 4.01 -8.99
C PHE A 85 -15.62 4.27 -9.67
N SER A 86 -15.82 5.44 -10.29
CA SER A 86 -17.13 5.88 -10.78
C SER A 86 -17.14 6.40 -12.22
N LYS A 87 -16.00 6.82 -12.77
CA LYS A 87 -15.89 7.31 -14.15
C LYS A 87 -15.48 6.19 -15.09
N PRO A 88 -16.03 6.10 -16.32
CA PRO A 88 -15.52 5.19 -17.35
C PRO A 88 -14.01 5.38 -17.54
N LEU A 89 -13.29 4.27 -17.71
CA LEU A 89 -11.86 4.31 -17.98
C LEU A 89 -11.62 4.90 -19.37
N ASP A 90 -10.73 5.88 -19.46
CA ASP A 90 -10.24 6.34 -20.76
C ASP A 90 -9.18 5.35 -21.23
N GLU A 91 -9.58 4.39 -22.06
CA GLU A 91 -8.69 3.42 -22.70
C GLU A 91 -7.71 4.07 -23.69
N ASN A 92 -7.98 5.31 -24.10
CA ASN A 92 -7.15 6.05 -25.06
C ASN A 92 -6.93 7.49 -24.61
N PRO A 93 -6.16 7.71 -23.52
CA PRO A 93 -5.81 9.05 -23.13
C PRO A 93 -5.11 9.73 -24.30
N GLY A 94 -5.51 10.97 -24.58
CA GLY A 94 -5.01 11.71 -25.73
C GLY A 94 -3.47 11.69 -25.81
N VAL A 95 -2.91 11.73 -27.01
CA VAL A 95 -1.46 11.61 -27.28
C VAL A 95 -0.62 12.54 -26.39
N ILE A 96 -1.14 13.73 -26.08
CA ILE A 96 -0.53 14.71 -25.19
C ILE A 96 -0.49 14.20 -23.74
N ALA A 97 -1.59 13.64 -23.21
CA ALA A 97 -1.62 13.09 -21.85
C ALA A 97 -0.64 11.91 -21.70
N LYS A 98 -0.53 11.05 -22.73
CA LYS A 98 0.43 9.95 -22.80
C LYS A 98 1.89 10.46 -22.87
N ALA A 99 2.16 11.45 -23.73
CA ALA A 99 3.50 12.01 -23.94
C ALA A 99 4.05 12.78 -22.71
N PHE A 100 3.17 13.43 -21.93
CA PHE A 100 3.57 14.18 -20.74
C PHE A 100 3.52 13.37 -19.43
N SER A 101 3.26 12.05 -19.49
CA SER A 101 3.11 11.20 -18.29
C SER A 101 2.07 11.72 -17.29
N LEU A 102 1.05 12.43 -17.78
CA LEU A 102 -0.04 12.96 -16.95
C LEU A 102 -0.98 11.86 -16.47
N VAL A 103 -0.95 10.70 -17.14
CA VAL A 103 -1.68 9.49 -16.80
C VAL A 103 -0.67 8.34 -16.68
N PRO A 104 -0.54 7.68 -15.51
CA PRO A 104 0.25 6.47 -15.36
C PRO A 104 -0.08 5.43 -16.43
N LYS A 105 0.94 4.75 -16.98
CA LYS A 105 0.74 3.72 -18.01
C LYS A 105 -0.17 2.58 -17.53
N SER A 106 -0.14 2.26 -16.23
CA SER A 106 -1.02 1.30 -15.56
C SER A 106 -2.50 1.69 -15.57
N ASP A 107 -2.86 2.90 -16.01
CA ASP A 107 -4.27 3.28 -16.09
C ASP A 107 -4.91 2.86 -17.43
N TYR A 108 -4.11 2.62 -18.46
CA TYR A 108 -4.62 2.35 -19.81
C TYR A 108 -3.85 1.24 -20.54
N GLN A 109 -2.96 0.54 -19.83
CA GLN A 109 -2.25 -0.63 -20.31
C GLN A 109 -2.24 -1.68 -19.22
N ASN A 110 -2.44 -2.94 -19.61
CA ASN A 110 -2.12 -4.07 -18.75
C ASN A 110 -0.59 -4.11 -18.60
N VAL A 111 -0.07 -3.60 -17.48
CA VAL A 111 1.38 -3.49 -17.24
C VAL A 111 2.04 -4.84 -17.03
N VAL A 112 1.28 -5.86 -16.60
CA VAL A 112 1.77 -7.24 -16.47
C VAL A 112 2.06 -7.79 -17.86
N GLN A 113 1.08 -7.72 -18.76
CA GLN A 113 1.21 -8.21 -20.13
C GLN A 113 2.20 -7.37 -20.96
N THR A 114 2.05 -6.04 -20.97
CA THR A 114 2.84 -5.16 -21.84
C THR A 114 4.32 -5.09 -21.48
N ARG A 115 4.67 -5.32 -20.21
CA ARG A 115 6.08 -5.37 -19.78
C ARG A 115 6.61 -6.81 -19.70
N GLY A 116 5.79 -7.82 -20.00
CA GLY A 116 6.14 -9.23 -19.84
C GLY A 116 6.58 -9.55 -18.41
N VAL A 117 5.88 -8.99 -17.41
CA VAL A 117 6.25 -9.17 -16.01
C VAL A 117 6.01 -10.62 -15.62
N LYS A 118 7.08 -11.31 -15.23
CA LYS A 118 6.99 -12.69 -14.76
C LYS A 118 6.55 -12.77 -13.30
N PRO A 119 5.99 -13.91 -12.85
CA PRO A 119 5.61 -14.09 -11.45
C PRO A 119 6.72 -13.80 -10.45
N GLU A 120 7.97 -14.19 -10.74
CA GLU A 120 9.11 -13.97 -9.84
C GLU A 120 9.43 -12.48 -9.66
N ALA A 121 9.17 -11.68 -10.70
CA ALA A 121 9.31 -10.23 -10.63
C ALA A 121 8.20 -9.60 -9.77
N ILE A 122 6.98 -10.13 -9.83
CA ILE A 122 5.88 -9.72 -8.94
C ILE A 122 6.22 -10.09 -7.50
N ALA A 123 6.64 -11.32 -7.23
CA ALA A 123 7.06 -11.78 -5.90
C ALA A 123 8.17 -10.89 -5.31
N LYS A 124 9.22 -10.61 -6.11
CA LYS A 124 10.32 -9.73 -5.69
C LYS A 124 9.85 -8.31 -5.39
N ASN A 125 8.97 -7.76 -6.22
CA ASN A 125 8.42 -6.42 -6.01
C ASN A 125 7.53 -6.37 -4.77
N LEU A 126 6.71 -7.39 -4.54
CA LEU A 126 5.90 -7.51 -3.34
C LEU A 126 6.78 -7.64 -2.09
N GLY A 127 7.87 -8.41 -2.13
CA GLY A 127 8.84 -8.47 -1.04
C GLY A 127 9.38 -7.10 -0.65
N LYS A 128 9.70 -6.24 -1.63
CA LYS A 128 10.09 -4.85 -1.34
C LYS A 128 8.98 -4.03 -0.67
N VAL A 129 7.72 -4.24 -1.06
CA VAL A 129 6.56 -3.58 -0.44
C VAL A 129 6.44 -4.02 1.02
N VAL A 130 6.48 -5.33 1.28
CA VAL A 130 6.42 -5.91 2.62
C VAL A 130 7.57 -5.37 3.49
N ASP A 131 8.81 -5.43 3.01
CA ASP A 131 9.98 -4.90 3.73
C ASP A 131 9.85 -3.41 4.06
N GLY A 132 9.31 -2.63 3.12
CA GLY A 132 9.09 -1.20 3.30
C GLY A 132 8.04 -0.91 4.37
N CYS A 133 6.92 -1.64 4.33
CA CYS A 133 5.83 -1.55 5.29
C CYS A 133 6.23 -2.06 6.68
N GLU A 134 7.01 -3.13 6.77
CA GLU A 134 7.55 -3.65 8.03
C GLU A 134 8.44 -2.62 8.72
N LYS A 135 9.41 -2.06 8.00
CA LYS A 135 10.28 -1.00 8.53
C LYS A 135 9.51 0.23 8.97
N PHE A 136 8.44 0.59 8.25
CA PHE A 136 7.55 1.65 8.67
C PHE A 136 6.86 1.29 9.99
N LEU A 137 6.25 0.10 10.06
CA LEU A 137 5.51 -0.36 11.23
C LEU A 137 6.40 -0.44 12.47
N GLU A 138 7.62 -0.97 12.35
CA GLU A 138 8.60 -1.03 13.45
C GLU A 138 8.91 0.32 14.09
N LYS A 139 8.85 1.40 13.30
CA LYS A 139 9.08 2.76 13.80
C LYS A 139 7.83 3.40 14.37
N MET A 140 6.65 2.97 13.92
CA MET A 140 5.37 3.49 14.36
C MET A 140 4.83 2.81 15.62
N LYS A 141 5.07 1.51 15.78
CA LYS A 141 4.48 0.73 16.89
C LYS A 141 5.10 1.06 18.25
N ILE A 142 4.29 0.91 19.29
CA ILE A 142 4.75 0.87 20.68
C ILE A 142 4.67 -0.60 21.11
N SER A 143 5.82 -1.28 21.24
CA SER A 143 5.92 -2.74 21.31
C SER A 143 4.96 -3.39 22.31
N ASP A 144 4.84 -2.85 23.52
CA ASP A 144 4.05 -3.46 24.61
C ASP A 144 2.53 -3.21 24.46
N HIS A 145 2.14 -2.35 23.51
CA HIS A 145 0.75 -1.97 23.26
C HIS A 145 0.31 -2.29 21.84
N TYR A 146 1.18 -2.87 21.02
CA TYR A 146 0.86 -3.13 19.62
C TYR A 146 0.07 -4.42 19.45
N ASN A 147 -1.18 -4.29 19.00
CA ASN A 147 -2.01 -5.43 18.65
C ASN A 147 -2.07 -5.56 17.12
N SER A 148 -1.57 -6.68 16.59
CA SER A 148 -1.79 -7.02 15.19
C SER A 148 -3.29 -7.21 14.93
N ALA A 149 -3.78 -6.69 13.81
CA ALA A 149 -5.13 -6.95 13.36
C ALA A 149 -5.37 -8.42 12.98
N TYR A 150 -4.32 -9.15 12.65
CA TYR A 150 -4.36 -10.56 12.26
C TYR A 150 -3.77 -11.44 13.36
N SER A 151 -4.48 -12.52 13.70
CA SER A 151 -4.04 -13.51 14.68
C SER A 151 -2.87 -14.33 14.15
N SER A 152 -2.19 -15.04 15.04
CA SER A 152 -1.15 -16.01 14.68
C SER A 152 -1.68 -17.17 13.83
N GLY A 153 -3.01 -17.39 13.79
CA GLY A 153 -3.66 -18.37 12.93
C GLY A 153 -3.83 -17.92 11.48
N ALA A 154 -3.81 -16.61 11.20
CA ALA A 154 -4.02 -16.04 9.87
C ALA A 154 -2.75 -16.15 9.01
N THR A 155 -2.37 -17.38 8.66
CA THR A 155 -1.14 -17.69 7.93
C THR A 155 -1.42 -18.04 6.47
N TRP A 156 -0.37 -18.00 5.63
CA TRP A 156 -0.46 -18.49 4.25
C TRP A 156 -1.02 -19.91 4.17
N ASP A 157 -0.47 -20.84 4.93
CA ASP A 157 -0.85 -22.25 4.86
C ASP A 157 -2.30 -22.48 5.33
N ALA A 158 -2.78 -21.72 6.32
CA ALA A 158 -4.15 -21.81 6.82
C ALA A 158 -5.18 -21.14 5.89
N SER A 159 -4.82 -20.01 5.27
CA SER A 159 -5.77 -19.16 4.55
C SER A 159 -5.67 -19.24 3.03
N CYS A 160 -4.45 -19.33 2.48
CA CYS A 160 -4.19 -19.12 1.05
C CYS A 160 -3.71 -20.38 0.32
N ALA A 161 -3.07 -21.33 0.99
CA ALA A 161 -2.47 -22.49 0.31
C ALA A 161 -3.44 -23.32 -0.53
N LYS A 162 -4.71 -23.45 -0.08
CA LYS A 162 -5.76 -24.18 -0.82
C LYS A 162 -6.34 -23.38 -1.99
N ASP A 163 -6.44 -22.07 -1.83
CA ASP A 163 -6.93 -21.13 -2.83
C ASP A 163 -6.07 -19.86 -2.85
N PRO A 164 -4.90 -19.90 -3.54
CA PRO A 164 -4.01 -18.75 -3.61
C PRO A 164 -4.65 -17.54 -4.29
N GLU A 165 -5.63 -17.77 -5.17
CA GLU A 165 -6.33 -16.71 -5.88
C GLU A 165 -7.18 -15.86 -4.93
N ALA A 166 -7.83 -16.47 -3.92
CA ALA A 166 -8.57 -15.72 -2.90
C ALA A 166 -7.71 -14.64 -2.21
N CYS A 167 -6.47 -14.98 -1.83
CA CYS A 167 -5.55 -14.01 -1.24
C CYS A 167 -4.99 -13.01 -2.26
N ALA A 168 -4.83 -13.40 -3.53
CA ALA A 168 -4.47 -12.47 -4.60
C ALA A 168 -5.57 -11.42 -4.82
N VAL A 169 -6.84 -11.84 -4.80
CA VAL A 169 -8.01 -10.96 -4.90
C VAL A 169 -8.03 -9.97 -3.74
N VAL A 170 -7.78 -10.42 -2.50
CA VAL A 170 -7.66 -9.54 -1.33
C VAL A 170 -6.59 -8.48 -1.59
N LEU A 171 -5.36 -8.90 -1.90
CA LEU A 171 -4.22 -7.98 -2.10
C LEU A 171 -4.46 -6.97 -3.22
N VAL A 172 -4.93 -7.42 -4.39
CA VAL A 172 -5.24 -6.53 -5.52
C VAL A 172 -6.35 -5.56 -5.14
N GLY A 173 -7.39 -6.03 -4.44
CA GLY A 173 -8.52 -5.22 -4.01
C GLY A 173 -8.19 -4.17 -2.95
N ILE A 174 -7.22 -4.44 -2.06
CA ILE A 174 -6.75 -3.50 -1.02
C ILE A 174 -5.56 -2.63 -1.46
N ALA A 175 -4.92 -2.94 -2.59
CA ALA A 175 -3.80 -2.16 -3.09
C ALA A 175 -4.11 -0.65 -3.25
N PRO A 176 -5.31 -0.20 -3.70
CA PRO A 176 -5.67 1.22 -3.66
C PRO A 176 -5.63 1.84 -2.26
N MET A 177 -6.09 1.10 -1.24
CA MET A 177 -6.02 1.55 0.16
C MET A 177 -4.58 1.67 0.63
N LEU A 178 -3.74 0.65 0.38
CA LEU A 178 -2.32 0.67 0.72
C LEU A 178 -1.59 1.85 0.04
N TYR A 179 -1.80 2.02 -1.26
CA TYR A 179 -1.22 3.13 -2.03
C TYR A 179 -1.65 4.47 -1.45
N THR A 180 -2.95 4.63 -1.18
CA THR A 180 -3.51 5.89 -0.70
C THR A 180 -3.02 6.22 0.69
N GLY A 181 -3.08 5.29 1.63
CA GLY A 181 -2.62 5.52 3.01
C GLY A 181 -1.15 5.94 3.07
N LEU A 182 -0.27 5.20 2.40
CA LEU A 182 1.16 5.50 2.36
C LEU A 182 1.47 6.83 1.64
N SER A 183 0.78 7.10 0.54
CA SER A 183 0.92 8.37 -0.19
C SER A 183 0.42 9.56 0.63
N SER A 184 -0.69 9.39 1.36
CA SER A 184 -1.27 10.44 2.19
C SER A 184 -0.37 10.79 3.37
N LEU A 185 0.26 9.80 4.01
CA LEU A 185 1.25 10.08 5.05
C LEU A 185 2.47 10.85 4.49
N ARG A 186 2.96 10.46 3.31
CA ARG A 186 4.06 11.20 2.64
C ARG A 186 3.69 12.63 2.31
N VAL A 187 2.47 12.88 1.85
CA VAL A 187 1.96 14.23 1.55
C VAL A 187 1.82 15.05 2.82
N ALA A 188 1.27 14.47 3.89
CA ALA A 188 1.13 15.13 5.19
C ALA A 188 2.49 15.48 5.83
N CYS A 189 3.55 14.76 5.45
CA CYS A 189 4.92 15.02 5.90
C CYS A 189 5.72 15.99 5.03
N ASN A 190 5.20 16.40 3.87
CA ASN A 190 5.94 17.23 2.91
C ASN A 190 5.55 18.71 3.05
N GLU A 191 6.48 19.52 3.54
CA GLU A 191 6.31 20.97 3.75
C GLU A 191 5.88 21.74 2.49
N GLU A 192 6.35 21.37 1.29
CA GLU A 192 5.92 22.03 0.04
C GLU A 192 4.47 21.69 -0.30
N ALA A 193 4.09 20.43 -0.11
CA ALA A 193 2.71 19.98 -0.31
C ALA A 193 1.77 20.60 0.72
N LEU A 194 2.21 20.71 1.99
CA LEU A 194 1.51 21.40 3.05
C LEU A 194 1.35 22.89 2.76
N THR A 195 2.37 23.55 2.21
CA THR A 195 2.31 24.98 1.84
C THR A 195 1.26 25.22 0.75
N TYR A 196 1.23 24.40 -0.29
CA TYR A 196 0.19 24.49 -1.33
C TYR A 196 -1.20 24.16 -0.78
N ALA A 197 -1.32 23.16 0.09
CA ALA A 197 -2.59 22.77 0.70
C ALA A 197 -3.14 23.85 1.66
N ARG A 198 -2.27 24.47 2.47
CA ARG A 198 -2.60 25.61 3.35
C ARG A 198 -3.12 26.82 2.57
N LEU A 199 -2.52 27.13 1.43
CA LEU A 199 -3.00 28.19 0.53
C LEU A 199 -4.43 27.94 0.01
N THR A 200 -4.89 26.69 0.02
CA THR A 200 -6.22 26.30 -0.44
C THR A 200 -7.19 25.94 0.68
N ASN A 201 -6.79 26.09 1.96
CA ASN A 201 -7.53 25.66 3.15
C ASN A 201 -8.04 24.20 3.07
N LYS A 202 -7.26 23.33 2.42
CA LYS A 202 -7.62 21.93 2.15
C LYS A 202 -6.49 21.00 2.60
N SER A 203 -6.10 21.10 3.87
CA SER A 203 -5.11 20.22 4.47
C SER A 203 -5.67 19.58 5.72
N SER A 204 -5.47 18.28 5.85
CA SER A 204 -5.56 17.60 7.14
C SER A 204 -4.22 17.65 7.85
N SER A 205 -4.27 17.71 9.18
CA SER A 205 -3.08 17.57 10.01
C SER A 205 -2.49 16.17 9.90
N LEU A 206 -1.21 16.02 10.25
CA LEU A 206 -0.56 14.72 10.30
C LEU A 206 -1.27 13.76 11.27
N GLY A 207 -1.73 14.27 12.42
CA GLY A 207 -2.47 13.48 13.41
C GLY A 207 -3.80 12.94 12.85
N GLU A 208 -4.59 13.77 12.17
CA GLU A 208 -5.83 13.32 11.51
C GLU A 208 -5.57 12.26 10.43
N VAL A 209 -4.46 12.39 9.68
CA VAL A 209 -4.07 11.39 8.68
C VAL A 209 -3.63 10.09 9.37
N LEU A 210 -2.81 10.16 10.42
CA LEU A 210 -2.38 9.01 11.23
C LEU A 210 -3.59 8.25 11.79
N GLU A 211 -4.56 8.98 12.34
CA GLU A 211 -5.79 8.38 12.84
C GLU A 211 -6.58 7.69 11.72
N ALA A 212 -6.75 8.34 10.57
CA ALA A 212 -7.50 7.80 9.44
C ALA A 212 -6.86 6.54 8.85
N VAL A 213 -5.53 6.45 8.86
CA VAL A 213 -4.78 5.27 8.43
C VAL A 213 -4.77 4.13 9.46
N GLY A 214 -5.37 4.34 10.64
CA GLY A 214 -5.51 3.33 11.70
C GLY A 214 -4.37 3.34 12.73
N CYS A 215 -3.47 4.33 12.69
CA CYS A 215 -2.43 4.51 13.69
C CYS A 215 -2.97 5.36 14.84
N LYS A 216 -3.45 4.73 15.91
CA LYS A 216 -3.99 5.39 17.10
C LYS A 216 -3.19 5.03 18.34
N GLU A 217 -3.19 5.91 19.34
CA GLU A 217 -2.65 5.59 20.67
C GLU A 217 -3.57 4.60 21.40
N PRO A 218 -3.02 3.70 22.25
CA PRO A 218 -1.60 3.57 22.60
C PRO A 218 -0.78 2.68 21.65
N GLU A 219 -1.39 2.09 20.62
CA GLU A 219 -0.73 1.06 19.80
C GLU A 219 0.34 1.64 18.87
N CYS A 220 0.10 2.85 18.36
CA CYS A 220 0.99 3.59 17.50
C CYS A 220 1.39 4.91 18.14
N ARG A 221 2.59 5.39 17.80
CA ARG A 221 3.08 6.73 18.14
C ARG A 221 2.33 7.77 17.29
N ALA A 222 1.10 8.12 17.67
CA ALA A 222 0.27 9.04 16.92
C ALA A 222 0.76 10.50 17.03
N ASP A 223 1.42 10.85 18.14
CA ASP A 223 2.03 12.17 18.37
C ASP A 223 3.43 12.33 17.74
N MET A 224 3.76 11.49 16.76
CA MET A 224 5.05 11.57 16.09
C MET A 224 5.15 12.83 15.24
N SER A 225 6.26 13.56 15.40
CA SER A 225 6.56 14.70 14.54
C SER A 225 6.63 14.30 13.06
N THR A 226 6.40 15.26 12.17
CA THR A 226 6.58 15.12 10.72
C THR A 226 7.91 14.49 10.34
N SER A 227 9.00 14.88 11.01
CA SER A 227 10.33 14.33 10.79
C SER A 227 10.42 12.85 11.16
N GLY A 228 9.78 12.45 12.26
CA GLY A 228 9.71 11.07 12.71
C GLY A 228 8.94 10.18 11.73
N VAL A 229 7.76 10.64 11.27
CA VAL A 229 6.95 9.87 10.30
C VAL A 229 7.65 9.79 8.95
N THR A 230 8.32 10.86 8.51
CA THR A 230 9.16 10.85 7.30
C THR A 230 10.26 9.80 7.40
N TRP A 231 10.91 9.71 8.55
CA TRP A 231 11.95 8.73 8.81
C TRP A 231 11.40 7.29 8.82
N ALA A 232 10.23 7.07 9.44
CA ALA A 232 9.53 5.79 9.40
C ALA A 232 9.22 5.36 7.95
N LEU A 233 8.84 6.30 7.09
CA LEU A 233 8.52 6.06 5.68
C LEU A 233 9.74 5.92 4.76
N ARG A 234 10.98 5.90 5.29
CA ARG A 234 12.20 5.77 4.45
C ARG A 234 12.21 4.51 3.58
N GLY A 235 11.59 3.43 4.07
CA GLY A 235 11.46 2.16 3.36
C GLY A 235 10.41 2.19 2.24
N VAL A 236 9.45 3.11 2.32
CA VAL A 236 8.35 3.25 1.37
C VAL A 236 8.69 4.40 0.43
N ASN A 237 9.43 4.14 -0.65
CA ASN A 237 9.83 5.16 -1.62
C ASN A 237 8.85 5.22 -2.83
N ARG A 238 9.15 6.05 -3.84
CA ARG A 238 8.31 6.17 -5.04
C ARG A 238 8.19 4.85 -5.82
N GLU A 239 9.24 4.03 -5.81
CA GLU A 239 9.22 2.71 -6.45
C GLU A 239 8.20 1.79 -5.77
N ILE A 240 8.19 1.75 -4.43
CA ILE A 240 7.20 0.98 -3.64
C ILE A 240 5.78 1.42 -3.98
N LEU A 241 5.52 2.73 -3.98
CA LEU A 241 4.20 3.24 -4.33
C LEU A 241 3.79 2.87 -5.77
N ASN A 242 4.71 2.94 -6.73
CA ASN A 242 4.43 2.51 -8.10
C ASN A 242 4.14 1.01 -8.20
N ILE A 243 4.83 0.17 -7.42
CA ILE A 243 4.55 -1.27 -7.35
C ILE A 243 3.12 -1.49 -6.85
N ILE A 244 2.74 -0.90 -5.72
CA ILE A 244 1.39 -1.06 -5.16
C ILE A 244 0.34 -0.57 -6.16
N TYR A 245 0.60 0.55 -6.82
CA TYR A 245 -0.29 1.10 -7.84
C TYR A 245 -0.45 0.18 -9.06
N ASP A 246 0.64 -0.40 -9.55
CA ASP A 246 0.61 -1.38 -10.64
C ASP A 246 -0.10 -2.69 -10.20
N LEU A 247 -0.02 -3.07 -8.93
CA LEU A 247 -0.76 -4.23 -8.39
C LEU A 247 -2.25 -3.96 -8.23
N ALA A 248 -2.66 -2.70 -8.09
CA ALA A 248 -4.07 -2.33 -7.93
C ALA A 248 -4.93 -2.62 -9.16
N GLY A 249 -4.36 -2.95 -10.33
CA GLY A 249 -5.18 -3.37 -11.46
C GLY A 249 -6.11 -2.27 -11.99
N PHE A 250 -5.74 -0.98 -11.86
CA PHE A 250 -6.61 0.14 -12.25
C PHE A 250 -7.06 0.09 -13.72
N TRP A 251 -6.26 -0.48 -14.62
CA TRP A 251 -6.64 -0.70 -16.02
C TRP A 251 -7.79 -1.70 -16.22
N ALA A 252 -7.91 -2.65 -15.29
CA ALA A 252 -8.78 -3.81 -15.43
C ALA A 252 -10.05 -3.69 -14.60
N PHE A 253 -9.97 -3.28 -13.34
CA PHE A 253 -11.11 -3.46 -12.42
C PHE A 253 -11.87 -2.18 -12.07
N TYR A 254 -11.39 -1.02 -12.50
CA TYR A 254 -11.92 0.27 -12.06
C TYR A 254 -12.47 1.05 -13.24
N GLY A 255 -13.66 1.58 -13.04
CA GLY A 255 -14.39 2.41 -13.98
C GLY A 255 -15.85 1.98 -14.09
N LYS A 256 -16.59 2.59 -15.02
CA LYS A 256 -17.92 2.13 -15.43
C LYS A 256 -17.84 1.48 -16.80
N ASN A 257 -18.60 0.40 -16.98
CA ASN A 257 -18.92 -0.14 -18.30
C ASN A 257 -19.42 1.00 -19.21
N LYS A 258 -18.81 1.16 -20.39
CA LYS A 258 -19.33 2.05 -21.43
C LYS A 258 -20.71 1.59 -21.94
N SER A 259 -21.06 0.32 -21.72
CA SER A 259 -22.35 -0.26 -22.07
C SER A 259 -23.24 -0.48 -20.84
N GLY A 260 -24.24 0.38 -20.68
CA GLY A 260 -25.52 -0.01 -20.10
C GLY A 260 -25.67 0.13 -18.60
N ALA A 261 -26.60 1.02 -18.21
CA ALA A 261 -27.29 0.95 -16.94
C ALA A 261 -27.88 -0.46 -16.74
N VAL A 262 -27.23 -1.28 -15.91
CA VAL A 262 -27.88 -2.47 -15.36
C VAL A 262 -28.70 -1.99 -14.17
N LYS A 263 -30.02 -2.17 -14.26
CA LYS A 263 -30.98 -1.85 -13.22
C LYS A 263 -30.53 -2.50 -11.91
N ALA A 264 -30.48 -1.70 -10.85
CA ALA A 264 -30.34 -2.18 -9.49
C ALA A 264 -31.44 -3.23 -9.21
N VAL A 265 -31.05 -4.50 -9.11
CA VAL A 265 -31.90 -5.51 -8.50
C VAL A 265 -31.79 -5.27 -6.99
N LYS A 266 -32.91 -4.84 -6.39
CA LYS A 266 -33.03 -4.71 -4.94
C LYS A 266 -32.78 -6.09 -4.30
N PRO A 267 -32.08 -6.19 -3.15
CA PRO A 267 -32.01 -7.45 -2.42
C PRO A 267 -33.41 -7.77 -1.89
N THR A 268 -33.99 -8.88 -2.35
CA THR A 268 -35.17 -9.46 -1.73
C THR A 268 -34.76 -10.01 -0.37
N LYS A 269 -35.33 -9.43 0.68
CA LYS A 269 -35.22 -9.87 2.06
C LYS A 269 -36.14 -11.10 2.20
N GLU A 270 -35.59 -12.31 2.19
CA GLU A 270 -36.29 -13.48 2.72
C GLU A 270 -35.61 -13.90 4.04
N GLU A 271 -36.14 -13.35 5.13
CA GLU A 271 -36.05 -13.95 6.46
C GLU A 271 -36.92 -15.21 6.46
N GLN A 272 -36.31 -16.40 6.42
CA GLN A 272 -36.93 -17.59 6.99
C GLN A 272 -36.32 -17.85 8.36
N SER A 273 -37.06 -17.38 9.35
CA SER A 273 -36.93 -17.69 10.77
C SER A 273 -37.13 -19.21 10.97
N VAL A 274 -36.06 -19.92 11.33
CA VAL A 274 -36.13 -21.26 11.90
C VAL A 274 -35.94 -21.13 13.41
N LYS A 275 -36.94 -21.58 14.16
CA LYS A 275 -36.99 -21.52 15.63
C LYS A 275 -35.79 -22.23 16.26
N PRO A 276 -35.25 -21.73 17.39
CA PRO A 276 -34.23 -22.45 18.15
C PRO A 276 -34.82 -23.70 18.81
N VAL A 277 -34.15 -24.84 18.63
CA VAL A 277 -34.36 -26.06 19.42
C VAL A 277 -33.50 -25.92 20.69
N GLU A 278 -34.13 -26.04 21.85
CA GLU A 278 -33.47 -26.03 23.16
C GLU A 278 -32.45 -27.18 23.29
N PRO A 279 -31.24 -26.93 23.81
CA PRO A 279 -30.35 -27.99 24.24
C PRO A 279 -30.80 -28.52 25.61
N VAL A 280 -31.10 -29.82 25.66
CA VAL A 280 -31.28 -30.56 26.91
C VAL A 280 -29.92 -30.68 27.60
N GLU A 281 -29.76 -30.01 28.74
CA GLU A 281 -28.64 -30.21 29.66
C GLU A 281 -28.85 -31.53 30.42
N HIS A 282 -27.87 -32.44 30.32
CA HIS A 282 -27.65 -33.48 31.33
C HIS A 282 -26.32 -33.20 32.05
N PRO A 283 -26.23 -33.47 33.36
CA PRO A 283 -25.20 -32.91 34.22
C PRO A 283 -23.88 -33.70 34.10
N ALA A 284 -22.77 -32.99 34.01
CA ALA A 284 -21.45 -33.56 34.24
C ALA A 284 -21.11 -33.49 35.73
N GLU A 285 -20.86 -34.65 36.35
CA GLU A 285 -20.27 -34.76 37.68
C GLU A 285 -18.79 -34.30 37.68
N PRO A 286 -18.27 -33.77 38.80
CA PRO A 286 -16.93 -33.23 38.90
C PRO A 286 -15.92 -34.33 39.26
N VAL A 287 -14.79 -34.40 38.54
CA VAL A 287 -13.66 -35.23 38.93
C VAL A 287 -12.41 -34.37 39.06
N GLU A 288 -12.04 -34.19 40.33
CA GLU A 288 -10.72 -34.18 40.95
C GLU A 288 -9.53 -33.47 40.27
N ALA A 289 -8.99 -32.52 41.04
CA ALA A 289 -7.71 -31.89 40.83
C ALA A 289 -6.58 -32.80 41.36
N GLU A 290 -5.57 -33.04 40.54
CA GLU A 290 -4.25 -33.44 40.99
C GLU A 290 -3.20 -32.41 40.53
N GLN A 291 -2.40 -31.96 41.50
CA GLN A 291 -1.15 -31.22 41.28
C GLN A 291 -0.12 -32.14 40.61
N PRO A 292 0.97 -31.59 40.05
CA PRO A 292 2.14 -31.48 40.92
C PRO A 292 2.95 -30.19 40.74
N ALA A 293 3.55 -29.79 41.85
CA ALA A 293 4.69 -28.90 41.91
C ALA A 293 5.96 -29.65 41.46
N GLU A 294 6.83 -28.99 40.69
CA GLU A 294 8.26 -28.96 41.02
C GLU A 294 8.93 -27.79 40.29
N ALA A 295 9.58 -26.95 41.10
CA ALA A 295 10.37 -25.82 40.68
C ALA A 295 11.76 -26.30 40.26
N ILE A 296 12.22 -25.87 39.08
CA ILE A 296 13.61 -26.04 38.64
C ILE A 296 14.28 -24.66 38.75
N GLU A 297 15.31 -24.58 39.59
CA GLU A 297 16.17 -23.41 39.76
C GLU A 297 16.96 -23.06 38.49
N PRO A 298 17.33 -21.79 38.29
CA PRO A 298 18.06 -21.35 37.11
C PRO A 298 19.57 -21.58 37.25
N VAL A 299 20.16 -22.21 36.25
CA VAL A 299 21.61 -22.37 36.09
C VAL A 299 22.21 -21.07 35.57
N GLU A 300 23.19 -20.52 36.29
CA GLU A 300 24.03 -19.38 35.89
C GLU A 300 24.87 -19.70 34.63
N PRO A 301 25.07 -18.75 33.70
CA PRO A 301 26.17 -18.82 32.76
C PRO A 301 27.40 -18.05 33.28
N VAL A 302 28.48 -18.81 33.33
CA VAL A 302 29.89 -18.44 33.57
C VAL A 302 30.36 -17.24 32.73
N GLN A 303 31.02 -16.28 33.38
CA GLN A 303 31.91 -15.30 32.77
C GLN A 303 33.33 -15.87 32.62
N GLU A 304 33.89 -15.79 31.42
CA GLU A 304 35.33 -15.68 31.07
C GLU A 304 35.38 -15.60 29.53
N GLY A 305 36.17 -14.80 28.82
CA GLY A 305 37.26 -13.90 29.15
C GLY A 305 37.64 -13.10 27.89
N GLN A 306 38.49 -12.09 28.09
CA GLN A 306 38.94 -11.10 27.11
C GLN A 306 39.89 -11.67 26.03
N SER A 307 39.90 -11.04 24.85
CA SER A 307 41.05 -10.73 23.97
C SER A 307 40.53 -10.48 22.55
N ALA A 308 41.06 -9.65 21.65
CA ALA A 308 42.22 -8.77 21.64
C ALA A 308 41.91 -7.57 20.72
N VAL A 309 42.55 -6.45 21.02
CA VAL A 309 42.67 -5.26 20.18
C VAL A 309 43.53 -5.60 18.97
N VAL A 310 43.06 -5.27 17.77
CA VAL A 310 43.91 -5.07 16.58
C VAL A 310 43.45 -3.79 15.89
N GLU A 311 44.25 -2.74 16.03
CA GLU A 311 44.21 -1.56 15.16
C GLU A 311 44.75 -1.94 13.77
N GLU A 312 44.00 -1.64 12.72
CA GLU A 312 44.57 -1.52 11.38
C GLU A 312 44.16 -0.18 10.74
N HIS A 313 45.16 0.67 10.60
CA HIS A 313 45.14 1.94 9.87
C HIS A 313 44.88 1.68 8.37
N VAL A 314 43.82 2.28 7.81
CA VAL A 314 43.68 2.43 6.35
C VAL A 314 43.51 3.90 5.95
N LYS A 315 44.30 4.23 4.94
CA LYS A 315 44.72 5.52 4.39
C LYS A 315 43.59 6.23 3.65
N ALA A 316 43.53 7.55 3.81
CA ALA A 316 42.63 8.44 3.07
C ALA A 316 43.07 8.61 1.60
N GLU A 317 42.13 8.46 0.66
CA GLU A 317 42.22 8.98 -0.72
C GLU A 317 41.12 10.02 -0.97
N ALA A 318 41.51 11.14 -1.58
CA ALA A 318 40.69 12.32 -1.83
C ALA A 318 39.75 12.19 -3.06
N PRO A 319 38.66 12.98 -3.15
CA PRO A 319 37.68 12.85 -4.22
C PRO A 319 37.97 13.79 -5.40
N VAL A 320 38.26 13.23 -6.59
CA VAL A 320 38.28 13.98 -7.86
C VAL A 320 37.18 13.45 -8.77
N LYS A 321 35.96 14.02 -8.69
CA LYS A 321 34.91 13.88 -9.73
C LYS A 321 33.65 14.77 -9.54
N VAL A 322 33.77 16.00 -9.05
CA VAL A 322 32.60 16.90 -8.88
C VAL A 322 32.51 18.02 -9.94
N VAL A 323 33.56 18.29 -10.72
CA VAL A 323 33.61 19.49 -11.58
C VAL A 323 32.92 19.31 -12.95
N LYS A 324 32.73 18.08 -13.46
CA LYS A 324 32.12 17.86 -14.79
C LYS A 324 30.59 17.93 -14.79
N ALA A 325 29.91 17.59 -13.68
CA ALA A 325 28.44 17.63 -13.60
C ALA A 325 27.87 19.05 -13.51
N ALA A 326 28.60 20.00 -12.92
CA ALA A 326 28.13 21.38 -12.79
C ALA A 326 28.14 22.17 -14.12
N LYS A 327 29.00 21.80 -15.07
CA LYS A 327 29.07 22.46 -16.40
C LYS A 327 27.93 22.02 -17.33
N SER A 328 27.49 20.76 -17.27
CA SER A 328 26.39 20.26 -18.12
C SER A 328 25.03 20.87 -17.72
N VAL A 329 24.79 21.09 -16.43
CA VAL A 329 23.56 21.72 -15.93
C VAL A 329 23.46 23.20 -16.32
N LYS A 330 24.58 23.95 -16.29
CA LYS A 330 24.61 25.35 -16.76
C LYS A 330 24.36 25.47 -18.27
N ALA A 331 24.86 24.52 -19.07
CA ALA A 331 24.61 24.49 -20.52
C ALA A 331 23.13 24.22 -20.83
N ALA A 332 22.51 23.25 -20.14
CA ALA A 332 21.09 22.93 -20.30
C ALA A 332 20.16 24.09 -19.93
N LYS A 333 20.46 24.81 -18.83
CA LYS A 333 19.68 25.98 -18.39
C LYS A 333 19.78 27.16 -19.37
N LYS A 334 20.94 27.34 -20.02
CA LYS A 334 21.15 28.39 -21.04
C LYS A 334 20.41 28.06 -22.35
N ALA A 335 20.34 26.78 -22.74
CA ALA A 335 19.57 26.32 -23.89
C ALA A 335 18.06 26.53 -23.69
N ALA A 336 17.52 26.13 -22.54
CA ALA A 336 16.09 26.31 -22.21
C ALA A 336 15.66 27.78 -22.23
N LYS A 337 16.50 28.69 -21.70
CA LYS A 337 16.21 30.13 -21.70
C LYS A 337 16.19 30.73 -23.12
N LYS A 338 17.01 30.19 -24.04
CA LYS A 338 17.06 30.64 -25.44
C LYS A 338 15.82 30.19 -26.23
N VAL A 339 15.31 28.98 -25.96
CA VAL A 339 14.07 28.46 -26.55
C VAL A 339 12.85 29.26 -26.08
N ALA A 340 12.76 29.56 -24.78
CA ALA A 340 11.67 30.36 -24.22
C ALA A 340 11.64 31.80 -24.79
N LYS A 341 12.81 32.41 -25.02
CA LYS A 341 12.90 33.76 -25.62
C LYS A 341 12.45 33.77 -27.10
N LYS A 342 12.81 32.74 -27.88
CA LYS A 342 12.33 32.59 -29.27
C LYS A 342 10.81 32.36 -29.34
N ALA A 343 10.24 31.59 -28.42
CA ALA A 343 8.80 31.36 -28.36
C ALA A 343 8.01 32.66 -28.06
N ARG A 344 8.52 33.50 -27.14
CA ARG A 344 7.91 34.81 -26.84
C ARG A 344 8.02 35.81 -28.00
N GLN A 345 9.17 35.84 -28.70
CA GLN A 345 9.32 36.70 -29.89
C GLN A 345 8.41 36.26 -31.05
N LYS A 346 8.17 34.96 -31.22
CA LYS A 346 7.24 34.46 -32.24
C LYS A 346 5.79 34.81 -31.92
N LYS A 347 5.40 34.81 -30.63
CA LYS A 347 4.05 35.18 -30.18
C LYS A 347 3.74 36.67 -30.34
N ASN A 348 4.73 37.55 -30.16
CA ASN A 348 4.56 38.99 -30.34
C ASN A 348 4.55 39.43 -31.81
N ARG A 349 4.99 38.58 -32.75
CA ARG A 349 4.99 38.89 -34.19
C ARG A 349 3.66 38.58 -34.88
N THR A 350 2.73 37.91 -34.18
CA THR A 350 1.40 37.52 -34.69
C THR A 350 0.29 38.44 -34.17
N GLN A 351 0.64 39.50 -33.43
CA GLN A 351 -0.28 40.52 -32.91
C GLN A 351 0.15 41.91 -33.39
N SER A 352 0.14 42.12 -34.71
CA SER A 352 0.01 43.45 -35.30
C SER A 352 -1.00 43.35 -36.43
N PRO A 353 -2.24 43.82 -36.23
CA PRO A 353 -3.16 44.04 -37.33
C PRO A 353 -2.76 45.35 -38.03
N GLN A 354 -2.51 45.28 -39.34
CA GLN A 354 -2.81 46.38 -40.24
C GLN A 354 -4.22 46.17 -40.78
#